data_AF-A0A4R4ITF0-F1
#
_entry.id   AF-A0A4R4ITF0-F1
#
_cell.length_a   1.000
_cell.length_b   1.000
_cell.length_c   1.000
_cell.angle_alpha   90.00
_cell.angle_beta   90.00
_cell.angle_gamma   90.00
#
_symmetry.space_group_name_H-M   'P 1'
#
loop_
_entity.id
_entity.type
_entity.pdbx_description
1 polymer ?
#
loop_
_entity_poly.entity_id
_entity_poly.type
_entity_poly.pdbx_seq_one_letter_code
_entity_poly.pdbx_strand_id
1 'polypeptide(L)'
;MSKSSDGSPSQPKLTVSNINSLISSLCLKFEDMLQAKVTIFETFAHYLDAKNFTDGNLTANHDECFKQVFYIDTKTSEIAGEIVEFELSSPFDLQGLRIPIRQIHTICTWCMRGWYRTGNGCGYSGTKYFDKDGKPIDDLAKDECGGLLLDCKKRFGENNPLDFGGLPASGLVSR
;
A
#
# COMPACT_ATOMS: atom_id res chain seq x y z
N MET A 1 -11.66 -18.04 7.40
CA MET A 1 -10.69 -18.40 6.34
C MET A 1 -9.32 -18.65 6.96
N SER A 2 -8.55 -19.60 6.44
CA SER A 2 -7.25 -20.03 7.00
C SER A 2 -6.24 -18.87 6.97
N LYS A 3 -5.95 -18.29 8.13
CA LYS A 3 -4.80 -17.38 8.30
C LYS A 3 -3.55 -18.24 8.46
N SER A 4 -2.97 -18.69 7.36
CA SER A 4 -1.76 -19.52 7.39
C SER A 4 -0.58 -18.66 7.87
N SER A 5 0.15 -19.15 8.89
CA SER A 5 1.35 -18.50 9.45
C SER A 5 2.64 -18.99 8.78
N ASP A 6 2.53 -19.70 7.66
CA ASP A 6 3.62 -20.38 6.95
C ASP A 6 4.31 -19.48 5.90
N GLY A 7 3.82 -18.26 5.69
CA GLY A 7 4.42 -17.27 4.79
C GLY A 7 4.01 -17.40 3.33
N SER A 8 3.16 -18.38 2.98
CA SER A 8 2.58 -18.49 1.64
C SER A 8 1.44 -17.48 1.48
N PRO A 9 1.36 -16.71 0.38
CA PRO A 9 0.23 -15.82 0.15
C PRO A 9 -1.06 -16.64 0.09
N SER A 10 -2.06 -16.26 0.88
CA SER A 10 -3.38 -16.89 0.83
C SER A 10 -4.01 -16.65 -0.54
N GLN A 11 -4.30 -17.72 -1.28
CA GLN A 11 -5.04 -17.68 -2.54
C GLN A 11 -6.47 -18.22 -2.34
N PRO A 12 -7.41 -17.36 -1.89
CA PRO A 12 -8.77 -17.83 -1.65
C PRO A 12 -9.49 -18.11 -2.97
N LYS A 13 -10.37 -19.12 -2.94
CA LYS A 13 -11.26 -19.43 -4.06
C LYS A 13 -12.60 -18.74 -3.87
N LEU A 14 -13.09 -18.09 -4.92
CA LEU A 14 -14.40 -17.46 -4.98
C LEU A 14 -15.29 -18.23 -5.96
N THR A 15 -16.34 -18.85 -5.44
CA THR A 15 -17.34 -19.57 -6.23
C THR A 15 -18.60 -18.71 -6.34
N VAL A 16 -19.02 -18.38 -7.55
CA VAL A 16 -20.18 -17.53 -7.83
C VAL A 16 -21.20 -18.29 -8.66
N SER A 17 -22.48 -18.17 -8.32
CA SER A 17 -23.55 -18.75 -9.14
C SER A 17 -23.73 -17.98 -10.45
N ASN A 18 -23.88 -18.72 -11.54
CA ASN A 18 -23.96 -18.22 -12.90
C ASN A 18 -25.39 -18.20 -13.43
N ILE A 19 -26.31 -17.63 -12.64
CA ILE A 19 -27.73 -17.55 -13.00
C ILE A 19 -27.86 -16.78 -14.32
N ASN A 20 -28.60 -17.36 -15.28
CA ASN A 20 -28.80 -16.81 -16.62
C ASN A 20 -27.50 -16.52 -17.40
N SER A 21 -26.41 -17.22 -17.09
CA SER A 21 -25.10 -17.03 -17.72
C SER A 21 -24.54 -15.60 -17.59
N LEU A 22 -24.97 -14.85 -16.57
CA LEU A 22 -24.58 -13.46 -16.38
C LEU A 22 -23.08 -13.34 -16.10
N ILE A 23 -22.52 -14.18 -15.22
CA ILE A 23 -21.10 -14.14 -14.89
C ILE A 23 -20.26 -14.53 -16.11
N SER A 24 -20.65 -15.57 -16.85
CA SER A 24 -20.00 -15.94 -18.12
C SER A 24 -19.99 -14.78 -19.13
N SER A 25 -21.10 -14.04 -19.24
CA SER A 25 -21.16 -12.88 -20.14
C SER A 25 -20.23 -11.75 -19.70
N LEU A 26 -20.05 -11.55 -18.40
CA LEU A 26 -19.09 -10.58 -17.84
C LEU A 26 -17.65 -11.02 -18.10
N CYS A 27 -17.34 -12.30 -17.93
CA CYS A 27 -16.04 -12.87 -18.29
C CYS A 27 -15.71 -12.64 -19.77
N LEU A 28 -16.66 -12.90 -20.68
CA LEU A 28 -16.45 -12.65 -22.11
C LEU A 28 -16.24 -11.15 -22.44
N LYS A 29 -16.92 -10.26 -21.72
CA LYS A 29 -16.85 -8.81 -21.95
C LYS A 29 -15.60 -8.16 -21.35
N PHE A 30 -15.11 -8.68 -20.23
CA PHE A 30 -14.05 -8.08 -19.42
C PHE A 30 -12.82 -9.00 -19.26
N GLU A 31 -12.53 -9.83 -20.27
CA GLU A 31 -11.33 -10.68 -20.29
C GLU A 31 -11.18 -11.52 -19.01
N ASP A 32 -12.21 -12.34 -18.74
CA ASP A 32 -12.36 -13.16 -17.53
C ASP A 32 -12.32 -12.36 -16.21
N MET A 33 -12.56 -11.05 -16.28
CA MET A 33 -12.50 -10.12 -15.15
C MET A 33 -11.13 -10.11 -14.46
N LEU A 34 -10.07 -10.35 -15.22
CA LEU A 34 -8.69 -10.32 -14.73
C LEU A 34 -8.40 -9.00 -13.98
N GLN A 35 -7.76 -9.10 -12.81
CA GLN A 35 -7.48 -7.96 -11.92
C GLN A 35 -8.72 -7.21 -11.40
N ALA A 36 -9.92 -7.76 -11.54
CA ALA A 36 -11.09 -7.18 -10.89
C ALA A 36 -10.92 -7.23 -9.37
N LYS A 37 -11.20 -6.12 -8.71
CA LYS A 37 -11.06 -5.98 -7.26
C LYS A 37 -12.20 -6.67 -6.53
N VAL A 38 -11.86 -7.64 -5.68
CA VAL A 38 -12.78 -8.32 -4.77
C VAL A 38 -12.51 -7.80 -3.36
N THR A 39 -13.55 -7.29 -2.70
CA THR A 39 -13.45 -6.84 -1.30
C THR A 39 -14.31 -7.75 -0.42
N ILE A 40 -13.67 -8.44 0.52
CA ILE A 40 -14.32 -9.31 1.49
C ILE A 40 -14.47 -8.52 2.78
N PHE A 41 -15.71 -8.44 3.27
CA PHE A 41 -16.03 -7.84 4.57
C PHE A 41 -16.39 -8.98 5.53
N GLU A 42 -15.55 -9.22 6.53
CA GLU A 42 -15.84 -10.14 7.62
C GLU A 42 -16.39 -9.35 8.80
N THR A 43 -17.58 -9.70 9.28
CA THR A 43 -18.21 -9.07 10.45
C THR A 43 -18.98 -10.11 11.27
N PHE A 44 -19.27 -9.80 12.53
CA PHE A 44 -20.16 -10.64 13.34
C PHE A 44 -21.62 -10.43 12.92
N ALA A 45 -22.41 -11.49 12.97
CA ALA A 45 -23.80 -11.46 12.52
C ALA A 45 -24.63 -10.32 13.16
N HIS A 46 -24.41 -10.02 14.45
CA HIS A 46 -25.14 -8.97 15.16
C HIS A 46 -24.79 -7.54 14.72
N TYR A 47 -23.72 -7.33 13.94
CA TYR A 47 -23.39 -6.04 13.36
C TYR A 47 -24.00 -5.81 11.97
N LEU A 48 -24.64 -6.83 11.37
CA LEU A 48 -25.31 -6.72 10.08
C LEU A 48 -26.45 -5.69 10.13
N ASP A 49 -26.80 -5.11 8.99
CA ASP A 49 -27.85 -4.09 8.92
C ASP A 49 -29.25 -4.66 9.27
N ALA A 50 -30.15 -3.77 9.70
CA ALA A 50 -31.47 -4.13 10.17
C ALA A 50 -32.32 -4.91 9.14
N LYS A 51 -32.04 -4.77 7.84
CA LYS A 51 -32.77 -5.47 6.77
C LYS A 51 -32.58 -6.98 6.78
N ASN A 52 -31.50 -7.46 7.40
CA ASN A 52 -31.22 -8.89 7.55
C ASN A 52 -32.02 -9.55 8.69
N PHE A 53 -32.81 -8.79 9.47
CA PHE A 53 -33.54 -9.29 10.64
C PHE A 53 -35.03 -8.89 10.56
N THR A 54 -35.92 -9.82 10.92
CA THR A 54 -37.38 -9.60 10.87
C THR A 54 -37.85 -8.47 11.77
N ASP A 55 -37.22 -8.30 12.95
CA ASP A 55 -37.55 -7.28 13.94
C ASP A 55 -36.59 -6.07 13.89
N GLY A 56 -35.76 -6.00 12.85
CA GLY A 56 -34.66 -5.03 12.75
C GLY A 56 -33.46 -5.40 13.61
N ASN A 57 -32.45 -4.53 13.64
CA ASN A 57 -31.23 -4.73 14.41
C ASN A 57 -30.74 -3.42 15.04
N LEU A 58 -30.79 -3.34 16.38
CA LEU A 58 -30.32 -2.19 17.15
C LEU A 58 -28.79 -2.16 17.32
N THR A 59 -28.13 -3.31 17.16
CA THR A 59 -26.67 -3.43 17.26
C THR A 59 -25.99 -3.34 15.89
N ALA A 60 -26.72 -3.01 14.83
CA ALA A 60 -26.16 -2.83 13.49
C ALA A 60 -25.04 -1.79 13.51
N ASN A 61 -23.86 -2.17 13.02
CA ASN A 61 -22.71 -1.27 12.94
C ASN A 61 -21.87 -1.62 11.70
N HIS A 62 -21.88 -0.73 10.72
CA HIS A 62 -21.12 -0.90 9.47
C HIS A 62 -19.59 -0.81 9.69
N ASP A 63 -19.15 -0.08 10.71
CA ASP A 63 -17.72 0.15 10.95
C ASP A 63 -17.04 -1.05 11.62
N GLU A 64 -17.82 -1.95 12.24
CA GLU A 64 -17.35 -3.18 12.88
C GLU A 64 -17.17 -4.30 11.85
N CYS A 65 -16.27 -4.11 10.90
CA CYS A 65 -15.91 -5.12 9.92
C CYS A 65 -14.40 -5.18 9.65
N PHE A 66 -13.89 -6.38 9.46
CA PHE A 66 -12.56 -6.60 8.93
C PHE A 66 -12.61 -6.62 7.40
N LYS A 67 -11.89 -5.69 6.77
CA LYS A 67 -11.87 -5.52 5.33
C LYS A 67 -10.62 -6.14 4.73
N GLN A 68 -10.81 -7.05 3.79
CA GLN A 68 -9.73 -7.65 2.99
C GLN A 68 -9.94 -7.34 1.52
N VAL A 69 -8.86 -7.01 0.82
CA VAL A 69 -8.88 -6.73 -0.62
C VAL A 69 -8.08 -7.81 -1.32
N PHE A 70 -8.68 -8.39 -2.34
CA PHE A 70 -8.09 -9.35 -3.26
C PHE A 70 -8.38 -8.92 -4.70
N TYR A 71 -7.73 -9.57 -5.64
CA TYR A 71 -7.94 -9.39 -7.07
C TYR A 71 -8.21 -10.73 -7.72
N ILE A 72 -9.05 -10.76 -8.75
CA ILE A 72 -9.22 -11.97 -9.58
C ILE A 72 -7.92 -12.21 -10.34
N ASP A 73 -7.33 -13.38 -10.16
CA ASP A 73 -6.10 -13.78 -10.85
C ASP A 73 -6.41 -14.69 -12.03
N THR A 74 -7.14 -15.78 -11.80
CA THR A 74 -7.47 -16.75 -12.86
C THR A 74 -8.89 -17.30 -12.66
N LYS A 75 -9.62 -17.52 -13.76
CA LYS A 75 -10.84 -18.33 -13.76
C LYS A 75 -10.46 -19.80 -13.76
N THR A 76 -10.71 -20.50 -12.64
CA THR A 76 -10.25 -21.89 -12.46
C THR A 76 -11.20 -22.91 -13.08
N SER A 77 -12.51 -22.65 -13.02
CA SER A 77 -13.51 -23.57 -13.58
C SER A 77 -14.80 -22.82 -13.93
N GLU A 78 -15.55 -23.37 -14.86
CA GLU A 78 -16.85 -22.86 -15.28
C GLU A 78 -17.77 -24.03 -15.65
N ILE A 79 -18.92 -24.11 -14.96
CA ILE A 79 -20.03 -25.00 -15.29
C ILE A 79 -21.12 -24.11 -15.91
N ALA A 80 -21.38 -24.34 -17.20
CA ALA A 80 -22.29 -23.51 -17.98
C ALA A 80 -23.68 -23.41 -17.32
N GLY A 81 -24.12 -22.18 -17.05
CA GLY A 81 -25.43 -21.89 -16.45
C GLY A 81 -25.55 -22.17 -14.94
N GLU A 82 -24.51 -22.68 -14.27
CA GLU A 82 -24.58 -23.02 -12.84
C GLU A 82 -23.59 -22.23 -11.99
N ILE A 83 -22.28 -22.39 -12.22
CA ILE A 83 -21.23 -21.93 -11.31
C ILE A 83 -19.99 -21.47 -12.11
N VAL A 84 -19.37 -20.38 -11.68
CA VAL A 84 -18.02 -19.98 -12.09
C VAL A 84 -17.13 -19.87 -10.86
N GLU A 85 -15.92 -20.41 -10.96
CA GLU A 85 -14.91 -20.35 -9.90
C GLU A 85 -13.73 -19.47 -10.30
N PHE A 86 -13.31 -18.62 -9.38
CA PHE A 86 -12.16 -17.74 -9.52
C PHE A 86 -11.15 -18.02 -8.41
N GLU A 87 -9.88 -17.96 -8.79
CA GLU A 87 -8.76 -17.86 -7.87
C GLU A 87 -8.43 -16.39 -7.64
N LEU A 88 -8.29 -16.02 -6.38
CA LEU A 88 -8.01 -14.67 -5.97
C LEU A 88 -6.56 -14.53 -5.50
N SER A 89 -5.91 -13.44 -5.90
CA SER A 89 -4.58 -13.07 -5.44
C SER A 89 -4.62 -11.87 -4.50
N SER A 90 -3.67 -11.84 -3.58
CA SER A 90 -3.46 -10.71 -2.68
C SER A 90 -2.86 -9.52 -3.44
N PRO A 91 -3.14 -8.25 -3.05
CA PRO A 91 -2.41 -7.07 -3.55
C PRO A 91 -0.88 -7.22 -3.50
N PHE A 92 -0.37 -8.03 -2.59
CA PHE A 92 1.06 -8.25 -2.41
C PHE A 92 1.66 -9.26 -3.39
N ASP A 93 0.83 -10.09 -4.02
CA ASP A 93 1.23 -11.12 -4.99
C ASP A 93 1.09 -10.64 -6.44
N LEU A 94 0.49 -9.45 -6.65
CA LEU A 94 0.47 -8.77 -7.94
C LEU A 94 1.92 -8.49 -8.38
N GLN A 95 2.31 -9.18 -9.46
CA GLN A 95 3.65 -9.14 -10.03
C GLN A 95 4.14 -7.69 -10.23
N GLY A 96 5.28 -7.35 -9.62
CA GLY A 96 6.01 -6.10 -9.87
C GLY A 96 6.27 -5.21 -8.65
N LEU A 97 5.58 -5.42 -7.53
CA LEU A 97 5.81 -4.67 -6.29
C LEU A 97 6.61 -5.50 -5.28
N ARG A 98 7.93 -5.25 -5.21
CA ARG A 98 8.77 -5.80 -4.15
C ARG A 98 8.65 -4.95 -2.89
N ILE A 99 8.12 -5.52 -1.82
CA ILE A 99 8.29 -4.98 -0.47
C ILE A 99 9.71 -5.35 -0.04
N PRO A 100 10.58 -4.41 0.36
CA PRO A 100 10.31 -3.03 0.77
C PRO A 100 10.38 -2.00 -0.37
N ILE A 101 9.44 -1.04 -0.38
CA ILE A 101 9.46 0.13 -1.29
C ILE A 101 10.64 1.09 -1.08
N ARG A 102 11.47 0.83 -0.05
CA ARG A 102 12.60 1.67 0.33
C ARG A 102 13.88 0.84 0.28
N GLN A 103 14.75 1.19 -0.64
CA GLN A 103 16.08 0.61 -0.71
C GLN A 103 16.96 1.16 0.42
N ILE A 104 17.79 0.32 1.04
CA ILE A 104 18.80 0.78 2.00
C ILE A 104 19.89 1.49 1.22
N HIS A 105 20.02 2.80 1.42
CA HIS A 105 21.01 3.63 0.75
C HIS A 105 21.46 4.78 1.67
N THR A 106 22.62 5.36 1.38
CA THR A 106 23.25 6.43 2.17
C THR A 106 22.64 7.81 1.93
N ILE A 107 21.76 7.97 0.94
CA ILE A 107 21.12 9.25 0.57
C ILE A 107 19.78 9.38 1.30
N CYS A 108 19.36 10.62 1.57
CA CYS A 108 18.11 10.94 2.22
C CYS A 108 16.91 10.61 1.32
N THR A 109 16.11 9.63 1.73
CA THR A 109 14.85 9.26 1.04
C THR A 109 13.89 10.43 0.95
N TRP A 110 13.86 11.30 1.97
CA TRP A 110 12.99 12.49 1.95
C TRP A 110 13.34 13.42 0.79
N CYS A 111 14.64 13.68 0.61
CA CYS A 111 15.13 14.49 -0.49
C CYS A 111 14.86 13.81 -1.85
N MET A 112 15.19 12.53 -1.98
CA MET A 112 15.03 11.77 -3.23
C MET A 112 13.57 11.69 -3.70
N ARG A 113 12.61 11.80 -2.78
CA ARG A 113 11.16 11.81 -3.09
C ARG A 113 10.59 13.22 -3.27
N GLY A 114 11.41 14.27 -3.21
CA GLY A 114 10.95 15.66 -3.27
C GLY A 114 10.18 16.11 -2.03
N TRP A 115 10.36 15.42 -0.89
CA TRP A 115 9.67 15.70 0.36
C TRP A 115 10.44 16.63 1.30
N TYR A 116 11.53 17.24 0.82
CA TYR A 116 12.30 18.23 1.57
C TYR A 116 11.39 19.40 2.03
N ARG A 117 11.37 19.66 3.35
CA ARG A 117 10.56 20.72 4.01
C ARG A 117 9.05 20.63 3.83
N THR A 118 8.54 19.49 3.38
CA THR A 118 7.09 19.28 3.21
C THR A 118 6.39 18.85 4.50
N GLY A 119 7.14 18.44 5.53
CA GLY A 119 6.60 17.76 6.72
C GLY A 119 6.25 16.29 6.47
N ASN A 120 6.22 15.83 5.22
CA ASN A 120 6.05 14.42 4.87
C ASN A 120 7.40 13.69 4.96
N GLY A 121 7.86 13.44 6.18
CA GLY A 121 9.12 12.75 6.46
C GLY A 121 10.30 13.69 6.75
N CYS A 122 10.47 14.81 6.03
CA CYS A 122 11.47 15.83 6.39
C CYS A 122 10.81 17.00 7.13
N GLY A 123 11.09 17.11 8.42
CA GLY A 123 10.61 18.18 9.32
C GLY A 123 11.49 19.43 9.35
N TYR A 124 12.40 19.63 8.39
CA TYR A 124 13.22 20.84 8.37
C TYR A 124 12.36 22.07 8.05
N SER A 125 12.21 22.96 9.02
CA SER A 125 11.48 24.24 8.89
C SER A 125 12.35 25.46 9.19
N GLY A 126 13.66 25.27 9.28
CA GLY A 126 14.62 26.33 9.61
C GLY A 126 14.86 27.36 8.50
N THR A 127 15.62 28.39 8.83
CA THR A 127 15.94 29.53 7.96
C THR A 127 17.32 29.46 7.32
N LYS A 128 18.08 28.39 7.53
CA LYS A 128 19.36 28.18 6.83
C LYS A 128 19.09 27.53 5.48
N TYR A 129 19.53 28.15 4.40
CA TYR A 129 19.32 27.67 3.05
C TYR A 129 20.65 27.33 2.37
N PHE A 130 20.62 26.32 1.50
CA PHE A 130 21.80 25.91 0.74
C PHE A 130 21.38 25.47 -0.66
N ASP A 131 22.26 25.60 -1.65
CA ASP A 131 22.05 24.94 -2.95
C ASP A 131 22.23 23.42 -2.85
N LYS A 132 21.95 22.74 -3.97
CA LYS A 132 22.19 21.31 -4.19
C LYS A 132 23.62 20.86 -3.85
N ASP A 133 24.61 21.72 -4.07
CA ASP A 133 26.02 21.44 -3.77
C ASP A 133 26.37 21.71 -2.29
N GLY A 134 25.41 22.21 -1.51
CA GLY A 134 25.54 22.50 -0.10
C GLY A 134 26.27 23.81 0.21
N LYS A 135 26.33 24.77 -0.73
CA LYS A 135 26.83 26.13 -0.49
C LYS A 135 25.72 26.99 0.11
N PRO A 136 26.03 27.87 1.07
CA PRO A 136 25.03 28.69 1.74
C PRO A 136 24.40 29.69 0.77
N ILE A 137 23.11 29.88 0.90
CA ILE A 137 22.30 30.80 0.10
C ILE A 137 21.38 31.59 1.04
N ASP A 138 21.08 32.84 0.68
CA ASP A 138 20.16 33.71 1.43
C ASP A 138 18.73 33.70 0.86
N ASP A 139 18.58 33.24 -0.39
CA ASP A 139 17.30 33.16 -1.10
C ASP A 139 16.62 31.79 -0.92
N LEU A 140 15.45 31.82 -0.28
CA LEU A 140 14.60 30.64 -0.06
C LEU A 140 14.19 29.95 -1.36
N ALA A 141 14.01 30.69 -2.45
CA ALA A 141 13.56 30.13 -3.73
C ALA A 141 14.62 29.24 -4.40
N LYS A 142 15.88 29.34 -3.96
CA LYS A 142 17.02 28.58 -4.45
C LYS A 142 17.49 27.50 -3.47
N ASP A 143 16.78 27.32 -2.36
CA ASP A 143 17.08 26.29 -1.36
C ASP A 143 16.76 24.90 -1.93
N GLU A 144 17.80 24.10 -2.12
CA GLU A 144 17.69 22.72 -2.60
C GLU A 144 18.49 21.80 -1.68
N CYS A 145 17.89 20.67 -1.30
CA CYS A 145 18.59 19.67 -0.51
C CYS A 145 19.40 18.75 -1.45
N GLY A 146 20.70 18.56 -1.15
CA GLY A 146 21.54 17.59 -1.88
C GLY A 146 21.31 16.14 -1.45
N GLY A 147 20.59 15.92 -0.35
CA GLY A 147 20.23 14.60 0.16
C GLY A 147 21.33 13.89 0.95
N LEU A 148 22.47 14.53 1.23
CA LEU A 148 23.54 13.94 2.03
C LEU A 148 23.33 14.18 3.52
N LEU A 149 23.93 13.33 4.36
CA LEU A 149 23.89 13.52 5.82
C LEU A 149 24.49 14.89 6.23
N LEU A 150 25.52 15.33 5.50
CA LEU A 150 26.15 16.64 5.68
C LEU A 150 25.16 17.79 5.49
N ASP A 151 24.20 17.67 4.57
CA ASP A 151 23.19 18.70 4.33
C ASP A 151 22.22 18.83 5.50
N CYS A 152 21.84 17.70 6.10
CA CYS A 152 21.07 17.70 7.34
C CYS A 152 21.87 18.30 8.50
N LYS A 153 23.17 17.98 8.63
CA LYS A 153 24.03 18.60 9.66
C LYS A 153 24.12 20.12 9.52
N LYS A 154 24.26 20.64 8.30
CA LYS A 154 24.30 22.09 8.05
C LYS A 154 23.00 22.79 8.47
N ARG A 155 21.87 22.12 8.23
CA ARG A 155 20.51 22.63 8.47
C ARG A 155 20.08 22.52 9.93
N PHE A 156 20.10 21.33 10.50
CA PHE A 156 19.70 21.07 11.88
C PHE A 156 20.78 21.41 12.91
N GLY A 157 22.05 21.46 12.50
CA GLY A 157 23.20 21.58 13.39
C GLY A 157 23.89 20.23 13.61
N GLU A 158 25.21 20.24 13.74
CA GLU A 158 26.03 19.01 13.73
C GLU A 158 25.74 18.05 14.89
N ASN A 159 25.37 18.60 16.07
CA ASN A 159 25.12 17.83 17.29
C ASN A 159 23.64 17.74 17.66
N ASN A 160 22.75 18.15 16.76
CA ASN A 160 21.31 18.11 16.98
C ASN A 160 20.70 16.86 16.34
N PRO A 161 19.52 16.41 16.82
CA PRO A 161 18.76 15.37 16.15
C PRO A 161 18.54 15.72 14.68
N LEU A 162 18.96 14.82 13.80
CA LEU A 162 18.84 14.98 12.36
C LEU A 162 17.63 14.19 11.87
N ASP A 163 16.70 14.86 11.19
CA ASP A 163 15.63 14.18 10.48
C ASP A 163 16.09 13.69 9.10
N PHE A 164 17.05 12.76 9.14
CA PHE A 164 17.70 12.20 7.96
C PHE A 164 17.03 10.91 7.52
N GLY A 165 16.40 10.95 6.35
CA GLY A 165 15.74 9.80 5.74
C GLY A 165 16.68 8.82 5.04
N GLY A 166 17.95 8.71 5.38
CA GLY A 166 18.86 7.73 4.79
C GLY A 166 19.47 6.80 5.84
N LEU A 167 20.24 5.81 5.40
CA LEU A 167 21.01 4.93 6.28
C LEU A 167 22.51 5.15 6.04
N PRO A 168 23.15 6.13 6.71
CA PRO A 168 24.56 6.48 6.45
C PRO A 168 25.52 5.31 6.65
N ALA A 169 25.21 4.43 7.60
CA ALA A 169 26.01 3.25 7.92
C ALA A 169 25.97 2.16 6.84
N SER A 170 25.01 2.21 5.90
CA SER A 170 24.92 1.18 4.86
C SER A 170 26.12 1.20 3.90
N GLY A 171 26.80 2.34 3.76
CA GLY A 171 28.03 2.45 2.97
C GLY A 171 29.29 1.93 3.68
N LEU A 172 29.22 1.64 4.98
CA LEU A 172 30.36 1.10 5.74
C LEU A 172 30.57 -0.40 5.47
N VAL A 173 29.53 -1.09 5.00
CA VAL A 173 29.59 -2.50 4.61
C VAL A 173 29.89 -2.59 3.11
N SER A 174 31.09 -2.21 2.70
CA SER A 174 31.60 -2.62 1.38
C SER A 174 32.17 -4.02 1.50
N ARG A 175 31.49 -5.02 0.92
CA ARG A 175 32.11 -6.32 0.60
C ARG A 175 32.84 -6.23 -0.72
#